data_AF-A0A1J4VXT7-F1
#
_entry.id   AF-A0A1J4VXT7-F1
#
_cell.length_a   1.000
_cell.length_b   1.000
_cell.length_c   1.000
_cell.angle_alpha   90.00
_cell.angle_beta   90.00
_cell.angle_gamma   90.00
#
_symmetry.space_group_name_H-M   'P 1'
#
loop_
_entity.id
_entity.type
_entity.pdbx_description
1 polymer ?
#
loop_
_entity_poly.entity_id
_entity_poly.type
_entity_poly.pdbx_seq_one_letter_code
_entity_poly.pdbx_strand_id
1 'polypeptide(L)'
;MKEHETYDWYYDEDADFLEVSFEESAESGTTEEPEEGVFVTRDGDTNRVANVGILSFKKRPEVLKKILLSLGKRLPLEISVPSK
;
A
#
# COMPACT_ATOMS: atom_id res chain seq x y z
N MET A 1 24.32 -1.08 -7.53
CA MET A 1 23.23 -1.37 -8.51
C MET A 1 21.96 -0.80 -7.92
N LYS A 2 21.20 0.04 -8.64
CA LYS A 2 19.89 0.47 -8.16
C LYS A 2 18.94 -0.68 -8.47
N GLU A 3 18.56 -1.44 -7.46
CA GLU A 3 17.48 -2.42 -7.59
C GLU A 3 16.24 -1.67 -8.06
N HIS A 4 15.67 -2.11 -9.17
CA HIS A 4 14.40 -1.57 -9.65
C HIS A 4 13.34 -2.10 -8.69
N GLU A 5 12.89 -1.28 -7.73
CA GLU A 5 11.69 -1.60 -6.95
C GLU A 5 10.55 -1.77 -7.96
N THR A 6 10.07 -3.00 -8.09
CA THR A 6 8.90 -3.31 -8.92
C THR A 6 7.70 -3.27 -7.98
N TYR A 7 6.65 -2.59 -8.39
CA TYR A 7 5.44 -2.45 -7.57
C TYR A 7 4.30 -3.13 -8.31
N ASP A 8 3.46 -3.85 -7.58
CA ASP A 8 2.21 -4.41 -8.08
C ASP A 8 1.04 -3.81 -7.31
N TRP A 9 -0.14 -3.77 -7.91
CA TRP A 9 -1.33 -3.25 -7.26
C TRP A 9 -2.56 -4.09 -7.59
N TYR A 10 -3.42 -4.23 -6.58
CA TYR A 10 -4.68 -4.94 -6.66
C TYR A 10 -5.80 -4.05 -6.14
N TYR A 11 -6.91 -3.97 -6.87
CA TYR A 11 -8.09 -3.23 -6.43
C TYR A 11 -9.32 -4.14 -6.45
N ASP A 12 -9.97 -4.26 -5.29
CA ASP A 12 -11.28 -4.88 -5.11
C ASP A 12 -12.34 -3.78 -5.14
N GLU A 13 -13.18 -3.78 -6.18
CA GLU A 13 -14.23 -2.77 -6.35
C GLU A 13 -15.39 -2.92 -5.37
N ASP A 14 -15.71 -4.15 -4.96
CA ASP A 14 -16.85 -4.47 -4.08
C ASP A 14 -16.53 -4.07 -2.64
N ALA A 15 -15.28 -4.32 -2.20
CA ALA A 15 -14.80 -3.94 -0.88
C ALA A 15 -14.29 -2.47 -0.81
N ASP A 16 -14.15 -1.80 -1.96
CA ASP A 16 -13.42 -0.53 -2.10
C ASP A 16 -12.03 -0.60 -1.43
N PHE A 17 -11.28 -1.64 -1.78
CA PHE A 17 -9.99 -1.96 -1.18
C PHE A 17 -8.87 -1.90 -2.21
N LEU A 18 -7.86 -1.07 -1.98
CA LEU A 18 -6.65 -1.01 -2.78
C LEU A 18 -5.48 -1.58 -1.99
N GLU A 19 -4.74 -2.51 -2.57
CA GLU A 19 -3.47 -3.00 -2.05
C GLU A 19 -2.34 -2.69 -3.03
N VAL A 20 -1.22 -2.21 -2.49
CA VAL A 20 0.02 -2.03 -3.25
C VAL A 20 1.11 -2.90 -2.63
N SER A 21 1.71 -3.75 -3.44
CA SER A 21 2.83 -4.63 -3.07
C SER A 21 4.15 -4.08 -3.60
N PHE A 22 5.18 -4.16 -2.77
CA PHE A 22 6.51 -3.61 -3.00
C PHE A 22 7.58 -4.68 -3.20
N GLU A 23 7.28 -5.90 -2.76
CA GLU A 23 8.15 -7.07 -2.79
C GLU A 23 7.28 -8.30 -3.13
N GLU A 24 7.89 -9.43 -3.51
CA GLU A 24 7.17 -10.70 -3.57
C GLU A 24 6.55 -11.00 -2.20
N SER A 25 5.34 -11.58 -2.21
CA SER A 25 4.58 -11.85 -1.00
C SER A 25 5.44 -12.57 0.04
N ALA A 26 5.70 -11.89 1.15
CA ALA A 26 6.47 -12.46 2.25
C ALA A 26 5.78 -13.73 2.76
N GLU A 27 6.52 -14.85 2.90
CA GLU A 27 5.99 -16.09 3.47
C GLU A 27 5.54 -15.92 4.93
N SER A 28 6.09 -14.91 5.61
CA SER A 28 5.73 -14.53 6.97
C SER A 28 5.85 -13.02 7.17
N GLY A 29 4.97 -12.45 7.99
CA GLY A 29 4.98 -11.01 8.21
C GLY A 29 4.08 -10.57 9.36
N THR A 30 4.20 -9.31 9.71
CA THR A 30 3.31 -8.64 10.67
C THR A 30 2.53 -7.55 9.95
N THR A 31 1.21 -7.55 10.13
CA THR A 31 0.34 -6.48 9.64
C THR A 31 -0.02 -5.56 10.79
N GLU A 32 0.22 -4.28 10.61
CA GLU A 32 -0.17 -3.20 11.52
C GLU A 32 -1.21 -2.28 10.86
N GLU A 33 -2.04 -1.62 11.68
CA GLU A 33 -3.04 -0.66 11.23
C GLU A 33 -2.70 0.74 11.77
N PRO A 34 -1.75 1.46 11.15
CA PRO A 34 -1.29 2.77 11.64
C PRO A 34 -2.36 3.86 11.56
N GLU A 35 -3.37 3.67 10.71
CA GLU A 35 -4.57 4.49 10.61
C GLU A 35 -5.75 3.55 10.35
N GLU A 36 -6.93 3.85 10.92
CA GLU A 36 -8.13 3.03 10.73
C GLU A 36 -8.35 2.71 9.25
N GLY A 37 -8.48 1.44 8.86
CA GLY A 37 -8.66 1.00 7.49
C GLY A 37 -7.42 1.10 6.58
N VAL A 38 -6.22 1.36 7.13
CA VAL A 38 -4.96 1.27 6.40
C VAL A 38 -4.11 0.18 7.01
N PHE A 39 -3.72 -0.80 6.21
CA PHE A 39 -2.93 -1.94 6.64
C PHE A 39 -1.52 -1.83 6.06
N VAL A 40 -0.50 -2.04 6.88
CA VAL A 40 0.90 -2.08 6.45
C VAL A 40 1.44 -3.43 6.86
N THR A 41 1.84 -4.25 5.88
CA THR A 41 2.49 -5.54 6.15
C THR A 41 3.98 -5.41 5.98
N ARG A 42 4.73 -5.88 6.98
CA ARG A 42 6.18 -5.99 6.94
C ARG A 42 6.62 -7.44 6.87
N ASP A 43 7.60 -7.71 6.03
CA ASP A 43 8.27 -9.00 5.96
C ASP A 43 8.95 -9.33 7.29
N GLY A 44 8.78 -10.56 7.77
CA GLY A 44 9.26 -10.97 9.09
C GLY A 44 10.78 -11.01 9.22
N ASP A 45 11.49 -11.29 8.13
CA ASP A 45 12.94 -11.49 8.14
C ASP A 45 13.71 -10.18 7.92
N THR A 46 13.20 -9.32 7.05
CA THR A 46 13.86 -8.08 6.62
C THR A 46 13.26 -6.83 7.26
N ASN A 47 12.07 -6.93 7.85
CA ASN A 47 11.29 -5.81 8.39
C ASN A 47 10.96 -4.73 7.35
N ARG A 48 11.11 -5.04 6.06
CA ARG A 48 10.76 -4.16 4.94
C ARG A 48 9.25 -4.15 4.73
N VAL A 49 8.74 -3.05 4.20
CA VAL A 49 7.31 -2.94 3.86
C VAL A 49 7.05 -3.81 2.63
N ALA A 50 6.32 -4.90 2.81
CA ALA A 50 5.94 -5.82 1.76
C ALA A 50 4.71 -5.33 1.00
N ASN A 51 3.67 -4.87 1.71
CA ASN A 51 2.48 -4.28 1.09
C ASN A 51 1.82 -3.21 1.98
N VAL A 52 0.99 -2.37 1.34
CA VAL A 52 0.12 -1.39 1.97
C VAL A 52 -1.28 -1.50 1.38
N GLY A 53 -2.26 -1.82 2.23
CA GLY A 53 -3.68 -1.91 1.90
C GLY A 53 -4.47 -0.72 2.44
N ILE A 54 -5.53 -0.29 1.74
CA ILE A 54 -6.45 0.75 2.21
C ILE A 54 -7.90 0.41 1.84
N LEU A 55 -8.75 0.37 2.86
CA LEU A 55 -10.20 0.26 2.74
C LEU A 55 -10.84 1.62 2.49
N SER A 56 -12.00 1.60 1.83
CA SER A 56 -12.72 2.80 1.40
C SER A 56 -11.83 3.74 0.56
N PHE A 57 -10.92 3.18 -0.26
CA PHE A 57 -9.87 3.93 -0.97
C PHE A 57 -10.42 5.15 -1.70
N LYS A 58 -11.53 4.99 -2.44
CA LYS A 58 -12.15 6.07 -3.24
C LYS A 58 -12.48 7.31 -2.40
N LYS A 59 -12.74 7.17 -1.09
CA LYS A 59 -13.09 8.28 -0.19
C LYS A 59 -11.89 8.97 0.43
N ARG A 60 -10.72 8.33 0.45
CA ARG A 60 -9.55 8.76 1.23
C ARG A 60 -8.21 8.49 0.53
N PRO A 61 -8.05 8.81 -0.75
CA PRO A 61 -6.79 8.55 -1.47
C PRO A 61 -5.60 9.31 -0.88
N GLU A 62 -5.84 10.47 -0.26
CA GLU A 62 -4.82 11.28 0.41
C GLU A 62 -4.24 10.61 1.66
N VAL A 63 -5.00 9.72 2.31
CA VAL A 63 -4.50 8.95 3.46
C VAL A 63 -3.41 8.01 3.00
N LEU A 64 -3.68 7.22 1.94
CA LEU A 64 -2.70 6.31 1.38
C LEU A 64 -1.42 7.06 1.00
N LYS A 65 -1.56 8.20 0.33
CA LYS A 65 -0.43 9.06 -0.05
C LYS A 65 0.42 9.48 1.16
N LYS A 66 -0.21 9.89 2.26
CA LYS A 66 0.51 10.27 3.49
C LYS A 66 1.26 9.10 4.11
N ILE A 67 0.64 7.92 4.16
CA ILE A 67 1.24 6.70 4.72
C ILE A 67 2.41 6.23 3.86
N LEU A 68 2.27 6.22 2.54
CA LEU A 68 3.37 5.88 1.63
C LEU A 68 4.55 6.82 1.81
N LEU A 69 4.30 8.14 1.93
CA LEU A 69 5.34 9.13 2.18
C LEU A 69 6.03 8.92 3.54
N SER A 70 5.30 8.58 4.61
CA SER A 70 5.89 8.32 5.92
C SER A 70 6.73 7.04 5.94
N LEU A 71 6.37 6.05 5.11
CA LEU A 71 7.12 4.82 4.89
C LEU A 71 8.29 4.98 3.91
N GLY A 72 8.52 6.19 3.38
CA GLY A 72 9.58 6.45 2.40
C GLY A 72 9.32 5.88 1.01
N LYS A 73 8.11 5.36 0.74
CA LYS A 73 7.70 4.82 -0.54
C LYS A 73 7.15 5.96 -1.41
N ARG A 74 7.85 6.25 -2.51
CA ARG A 74 7.43 7.24 -3.51
C ARG A 74 6.90 6.53 -4.73
N LEU A 75 5.62 6.18 -4.69
CA LEU A 75 4.96 5.64 -5.87
C LEU A 75 4.66 6.78 -6.86
N PRO A 76 4.94 6.61 -8.17
CA PRO A 76 4.48 7.52 -9.21
C PRO A 76 2.98 7.31 -9.46
N LEU A 77 2.15 7.34 -8.42
CA LEU A 77 0.71 7.17 -8.53
C LEU A 77 0.06 8.54 -8.80
N GLU A 78 -0.43 8.72 -10.02
CA GLU A 78 -1.48 9.69 -10.29
C GLU A 78 -2.83 9.04 -9.96
N ILE A 79 -3.37 9.36 -8.78
CA ILE A 79 -4.69 8.88 -8.37
C ILE A 79 -5.72 9.86 -8.93
N SER A 80 -6.46 9.44 -9.97
CA SER A 80 -7.65 10.15 -10.43
C SER A 80 -8.89 9.40 -9.95
N VAL A 81 -9.61 10.00 -9.00
CA VAL A 81 -10.95 9.52 -8.64
C VAL A 81 -11.93 10.32 -9.48
N PRO A 82 -12.67 9.71 -10.42
CA PRO A 82 -13.66 10.44 -11.20
C PRO A 82 -14.73 10.99 -10.26
N SER A 83 -14.87 12.32 -10.22
CA SER A 83 -15.97 12.98 -9.52
C SER A 83 -17.29 12.55 -10.17
N LYS A 84 -18.20 11.98 -9.38
CA LYS A 84 -19.60 11.81 -9.78
C LYS A 84 -20.33 13.15 -9.80
#